data_AF-K1S7X4-F1
#
_entry.id   AF-K1S7X4-F1
#
_cell.length_a   1.000
_cell.length_b   1.000
_cell.length_c   1.000
_cell.angle_alpha   90.00
_cell.angle_beta   90.00
_cell.angle_gamma   90.00
#
_symmetry.space_group_name_H-M   'P 1'
#
loop_
_entity.id
_entity.type
_entity.pdbx_description
1 polymer ?
#
loop_
_entity_poly.entity_id
_entity_poly.type
_entity_poly.pdbx_seq_one_letter_code
_entity_poly.pdbx_strand_id
1 'polypeptide(L)'
;MNVEIKEQMYEGKAKQVFATSDPEIVMVHYKDDATAGDGEKKGTIRDKGIVNNKLSNALMQKLEKEGIPTHYVEELNDRDTLVKKVQIVPLEVIIRNVAAGHFSLRMGVPEGKVFKTPILEYSYKNDDLHDPFINHYYALALDLATQEELD
;
A
#
# COMPACT_ATOMS: atom_id res chain seq x y z
N MET A 1 16.14 -12.61 11.90
CA MET A 1 15.86 -11.93 13.17
C MET A 1 15.07 -12.90 14.05
N ASN A 2 15.36 -13.03 15.34
CA ASN A 2 14.60 -13.94 16.21
C ASN A 2 13.51 -13.16 16.96
N VAL A 3 12.29 -13.17 16.42
CA VAL A 3 11.09 -12.60 17.07
C VAL A 3 10.00 -13.66 17.16
N GLU A 4 9.20 -13.62 18.21
CA GLU A 4 8.02 -14.48 18.38
C GLU A 4 6.79 -13.79 17.79
N ILE A 5 6.01 -14.49 16.96
CA ILE A 5 4.75 -13.98 16.42
C ILE A 5 3.67 -14.07 17.50
N LYS A 6 2.91 -12.98 17.68
CA LYS A 6 1.87 -12.86 18.69
C LYS A 6 0.48 -12.67 18.06
N GLU A 7 -0.40 -11.93 18.71
CA GLU A 7 -1.78 -11.72 18.28
C GLU A 7 -1.91 -10.96 16.96
N GLN A 8 -3.00 -11.24 16.24
CA GLN A 8 -3.39 -10.45 15.07
C GLN A 8 -3.87 -9.07 15.53
N MET A 9 -3.25 -8.02 15.01
CA MET A 9 -3.59 -6.63 15.31
C MET A 9 -4.65 -6.07 14.37
N TYR A 10 -4.58 -6.45 13.09
CA TYR A 10 -5.41 -5.90 12.04
C TYR A 10 -5.56 -6.88 10.87
N GLU A 11 -6.72 -6.86 10.23
CA GLU A 11 -6.95 -7.54 8.96
C GLU A 11 -7.58 -6.60 7.97
N GLY A 12 -6.91 -6.43 6.83
CA GLY A 12 -7.42 -5.70 5.69
C GLY A 12 -7.89 -6.61 4.57
N LYS A 13 -8.26 -6.00 3.44
CA LYS A 13 -8.77 -6.69 2.24
C LYS A 13 -7.80 -7.77 1.71
N ALA A 14 -6.49 -7.54 1.79
CA ALA A 14 -5.47 -8.41 1.18
C ALA A 14 -4.36 -8.91 2.13
N LYS A 15 -4.29 -8.40 3.36
CA LYS A 15 -3.19 -8.66 4.30
C LYS A 15 -3.71 -8.76 5.73
N GLN A 16 -3.07 -9.57 6.54
CA GLN A 16 -3.21 -9.59 8.00
C GLN A 16 -1.91 -9.08 8.62
N VAL A 17 -2.01 -8.40 9.76
CA VAL A 17 -0.87 -7.86 10.50
C VAL A 17 -0.89 -8.44 11.90
N PHE A 18 0.23 -9.01 12.31
CA PHE A 18 0.42 -9.65 13.61
C PHE A 18 1.51 -8.91 14.40
N ALA A 19 1.27 -8.75 15.70
CA ALA A 19 2.27 -8.25 16.62
C ALA A 19 3.43 -9.26 16.74
N THR A 20 4.59 -8.78 17.21
CA THR A 20 5.72 -9.67 17.56
C THR A 20 6.21 -9.43 18.98
N SER A 21 7.20 -10.20 19.42
CA SER A 21 7.94 -9.95 20.66
C SER A 21 8.65 -8.60 20.69
N ASP A 22 9.02 -8.06 19.52
CA ASP A 22 9.58 -6.73 19.37
C ASP A 22 8.46 -5.71 19.06
N PRO A 23 8.25 -4.67 19.90
CA PRO A 23 7.17 -3.71 19.70
C PRO A 23 7.31 -2.86 18.43
N GLU A 24 8.53 -2.77 17.86
CA GLU A 24 8.83 -1.99 16.65
C GLU A 24 8.71 -2.82 15.37
N ILE A 25 8.46 -4.13 15.49
CA ILE A 25 8.34 -5.05 14.35
C ILE A 25 6.97 -5.73 14.34
N VAL A 26 6.37 -5.81 13.17
CA VAL A 26 5.14 -6.58 12.91
C VAL A 26 5.37 -7.58 11.79
N MET A 27 4.62 -8.69 11.82
CA MET A 27 4.58 -9.64 10.72
C MET A 27 3.37 -9.35 9.83
N VAL A 28 3.60 -9.23 8.53
CA VAL A 28 2.56 -9.09 7.52
C VAL A 28 2.37 -10.44 6.80
N HIS A 29 1.15 -10.97 6.87
CA HIS A 29 0.72 -12.17 6.13
C HIS A 29 -0.08 -11.77 4.88
N TYR A 30 0.32 -12.29 3.71
CA TYR A 30 -0.34 -12.00 2.43
C TYR A 30 -1.40 -13.03 2.07
N LYS A 31 -2.65 -12.57 1.94
CA LYS A 31 -3.82 -13.41 1.63
C LYS A 31 -4.01 -13.65 0.13
N ASP A 32 -4.67 -14.76 -0.19
CA ASP A 32 -5.13 -15.09 -1.54
C ASP A 32 -6.44 -14.37 -1.93
N ASP A 33 -7.02 -13.63 -0.99
CA ASP A 33 -8.22 -12.81 -1.21
C ASP A 33 -7.98 -11.73 -2.25
N ALA A 34 -8.89 -11.62 -3.21
CA ALA A 34 -8.94 -10.57 -4.21
C ALA A 34 -10.27 -9.82 -4.11
N THR A 35 -10.19 -8.50 -4.16
CA THR A 35 -11.36 -7.61 -4.13
C THR A 35 -11.27 -6.60 -5.27
N ALA A 36 -12.39 -6.30 -5.94
CA ALA A 36 -12.47 -5.26 -6.96
C ALA A 36 -13.81 -4.50 -6.89
N GLY A 37 -13.82 -3.25 -7.38
CA GLY A 37 -14.98 -2.38 -7.37
C GLY A 37 -15.48 -2.11 -5.94
N ASP A 38 -14.64 -1.51 -5.10
CA ASP A 38 -14.97 -1.17 -3.71
C ASP A 38 -15.50 -2.33 -2.85
N GLY A 39 -15.07 -3.56 -3.20
CA GLY A 39 -15.46 -4.77 -2.49
C GLY A 39 -16.73 -5.45 -3.01
N GLU A 40 -17.35 -4.94 -4.08
CA GLU A 40 -18.49 -5.58 -4.74
C GLU A 40 -18.14 -6.96 -5.31
N LYS A 41 -16.91 -7.11 -5.84
CA LYS A 41 -16.41 -8.38 -6.34
C LYS A 41 -15.37 -8.93 -5.36
N LYS A 42 -15.63 -10.12 -4.82
CA LYS A 42 -14.71 -10.85 -3.94
C LYS A 42 -14.47 -12.26 -4.47
N GLY A 43 -13.25 -12.75 -4.30
CA GLY A 43 -12.91 -14.12 -4.64
C GLY A 43 -11.52 -14.49 -4.12
N THR A 44 -11.14 -15.74 -4.32
CA THR A 44 -9.82 -16.25 -3.96
C THR A 44 -9.04 -16.56 -5.23
N ILE A 45 -7.85 -15.96 -5.36
CA ILE A 45 -6.91 -16.30 -6.42
C ILE A 45 -5.80 -17.11 -5.76
N ARG A 46 -5.79 -18.41 -6.04
CA ARG A 46 -4.82 -19.35 -5.47
C ARG A 46 -3.40 -18.83 -5.67
N ASP A 47 -2.62 -18.86 -4.59
CA ASP A 47 -1.20 -18.48 -4.54
C ASP A 47 -0.92 -16.98 -4.84
N LYS A 48 -1.95 -16.13 -4.94
CA LYS A 48 -1.80 -14.66 -5.06
C LYS A 48 -0.96 -14.08 -3.92
N GLY A 49 -1.19 -14.54 -2.70
CA GLY A 49 -0.47 -14.08 -1.52
C GLY A 49 1.04 -14.35 -1.63
N ILE A 50 1.40 -15.53 -2.14
CA ILE A 50 2.81 -15.91 -2.36
C ILE A 50 3.48 -14.99 -3.38
N VAL A 51 2.82 -14.79 -4.52
CA VAL A 51 3.34 -13.93 -5.59
C VAL A 51 3.52 -12.49 -5.09
N ASN A 52 2.51 -11.96 -4.38
CA ASN A 52 2.55 -10.60 -3.86
C ASN A 52 3.61 -10.41 -2.79
N ASN A 53 3.78 -11.36 -1.88
CA ASN A 53 4.81 -11.29 -0.83
C ASN A 53 6.21 -11.21 -1.47
N LYS A 54 6.54 -12.15 -2.36
CA LYS A 54 7.84 -12.19 -3.04
C LYS A 54 8.11 -10.96 -3.89
N LEU A 55 7.11 -10.50 -4.66
CA LEU A 55 7.26 -9.31 -5.48
C LEU A 55 7.45 -8.05 -4.63
N SER A 56 6.65 -7.88 -3.57
CA SER A 56 6.76 -6.76 -2.63
C SER A 56 8.15 -6.72 -2.01
N ASN A 57 8.63 -7.84 -1.49
CA ASN A 57 9.96 -7.94 -0.86
C ASN A 57 11.08 -7.61 -1.84
N ALA A 58 11.03 -8.16 -3.06
CA ALA A 58 12.02 -7.87 -4.09
C ALA A 58 12.05 -6.38 -4.48
N LEU A 59 10.89 -5.72 -4.55
CA LEU A 59 10.79 -4.30 -4.84
C LEU A 59 11.30 -3.45 -3.68
N MET A 60 10.92 -3.75 -2.44
CA MET A 60 11.38 -3.01 -1.25
C MET A 60 12.91 -3.12 -1.10
N GLN A 61 13.47 -4.32 -1.22
CA GLN A 61 14.92 -4.52 -1.20
C GLN A 61 15.64 -3.75 -2.33
N LYS A 62 15.02 -3.65 -3.51
CA LYS A 62 15.57 -2.85 -4.62
C LYS A 62 15.56 -1.37 -4.26
N LEU A 63 14.48 -0.85 -3.69
CA LEU A 63 14.38 0.55 -3.25
C LEU A 63 15.43 0.86 -2.18
N GLU A 64 15.62 -0.02 -1.20
CA GLU A 64 16.63 0.16 -0.14
C GLU A 64 18.07 0.18 -0.70
N LYS A 65 18.36 -0.62 -1.74
CA LYS A 65 19.66 -0.56 -2.44
C LYS A 65 19.92 0.78 -3.13
N GLU A 66 18.86 1.47 -3.55
CA GLU A 66 18.93 2.82 -4.12
C GLU A 66 18.87 3.93 -3.04
N GLY A 67 18.92 3.57 -1.76
CA GLY A 67 18.92 4.51 -0.64
C GLY A 67 17.53 5.01 -0.22
N ILE A 68 16.45 4.42 -0.75
CA ILE A 68 15.08 4.79 -0.37
C ILE A 68 14.68 3.97 0.85
N PRO A 69 14.40 4.59 2.01
CA PRO A 69 14.04 3.87 3.22
C PRO A 69 12.69 3.19 3.05
N THR A 70 12.59 1.93 3.49
CA THR A 70 11.34 1.19 3.51
C THR A 70 11.08 0.60 4.90
N HIS A 71 9.87 0.06 5.07
CA HIS A 71 9.54 -0.71 6.26
C HIS A 71 10.03 -2.16 6.20
N TYR A 72 10.58 -2.64 5.08
CA TYR A 72 11.01 -4.03 4.95
C TYR A 72 12.11 -4.37 5.95
N VAL A 73 12.06 -5.58 6.50
CA VAL A 73 13.10 -6.12 7.39
C VAL A 73 13.57 -7.47 6.88
N GLU A 74 12.67 -8.45 6.79
CA GLU A 74 13.05 -9.82 6.47
C GLU A 74 11.86 -10.63 5.94
N GLU A 75 12.03 -11.31 4.82
CA GLU A 75 11.12 -12.36 4.35
C GLU A 75 11.25 -13.60 5.23
N LEU A 76 10.16 -14.03 5.88
CA LEU A 76 10.17 -15.21 6.75
C LEU A 76 9.88 -16.50 5.98
N ASN A 77 8.94 -16.43 5.05
CA ASN A 77 8.53 -17.55 4.21
C ASN A 77 7.78 -17.02 2.97
N ASP A 78 7.19 -17.93 2.20
CA ASP A 78 6.47 -17.61 0.97
C ASP A 78 5.33 -16.59 1.14
N ARG A 79 4.73 -16.44 2.32
CA ARG A 79 3.57 -15.56 2.57
C ARG A 79 3.78 -14.50 3.63
N ASP A 80 4.82 -14.61 4.44
CA ASP A 80 5.02 -13.78 5.63
C ASP A 80 6.31 -12.97 5.54
N THR A 81 6.22 -11.71 5.95
CA THR A 81 7.35 -10.77 5.99
C THR A 81 7.35 -9.97 7.28
N LEU A 82 8.50 -9.85 7.93
CA LEU A 82 8.71 -8.90 9.01
C LEU A 82 8.92 -7.50 8.42
N VAL A 83 8.21 -6.53 8.99
CA VAL A 83 8.32 -5.12 8.63
C VAL A 83 8.39 -4.26 9.88
N LYS A 84 9.02 -3.09 9.77
CA LYS A 84 8.98 -2.04 10.78
C LYS A 84 7.53 -1.60 10.97
N LYS A 85 7.10 -1.54 12.23
CA LYS A 85 5.83 -0.95 12.62
C LYS A 85 5.89 0.55 12.34
N VAL A 86 4.85 1.08 11.71
CA VAL A 86 4.73 2.50 11.39
C VAL A 86 3.34 2.99 11.72
N GLN A 87 3.21 4.28 11.98
CA GLN A 87 1.93 4.97 11.89
C GLN A 87 1.68 5.28 10.41
N ILE A 88 0.62 4.71 9.84
CA ILE A 88 0.28 4.95 8.43
C ILE A 88 -0.28 6.36 8.30
N VAL A 89 0.35 7.17 7.44
CA VAL A 89 -0.25 8.40 6.93
C VAL A 89 -1.48 8.00 6.11
N PRO A 90 -2.69 8.52 6.39
CA PRO A 90 -3.94 8.09 5.77
C PRO A 90 -4.10 8.64 4.33
N LEU A 91 -3.08 8.49 3.50
CA LEU A 91 -3.04 8.91 2.12
C LEU A 91 -2.61 7.75 1.23
N GLU A 92 -3.30 7.56 0.11
CA GLU A 92 -2.79 6.77 -1.00
C GLU A 92 -2.08 7.71 -1.98
N VAL A 93 -0.77 7.52 -2.14
CA VAL A 93 0.07 8.32 -3.04
C VAL A 93 0.17 7.61 -4.38
N ILE A 94 -0.36 8.24 -5.43
CA ILE A 94 -0.52 7.63 -6.75
C ILE A 94 0.31 8.41 -7.77
N ILE A 95 1.23 7.71 -8.43
CA ILE A 95 2.01 8.27 -9.55
C ILE A 95 1.51 7.68 -10.86
N ARG A 96 1.25 8.55 -11.85
CA ARG A 96 0.77 8.15 -13.18
C ARG A 96 1.74 8.64 -14.26
N ASN A 97 2.32 7.70 -15.00
CA ASN A 97 3.10 7.98 -16.21
C ASN A 97 2.26 7.90 -17.49
N VAL A 98 1.16 7.14 -17.44
CA VAL A 98 0.25 6.87 -18.56
C VAL A 98 -1.20 6.94 -18.05
N ALA A 99 -2.12 7.44 -18.88
CA ALA A 99 -3.54 7.45 -18.57
C ALA A 99 -4.10 6.01 -18.53
N ALA A 100 -4.73 5.62 -17.43
CA ALA A 100 -5.40 4.33 -17.27
C ALA A 100 -6.44 4.37 -16.14
N GLY A 101 -7.41 3.46 -16.17
CA GLY A 101 -8.33 3.21 -15.06
C GLY A 101 -9.21 4.42 -14.72
N HIS A 102 -9.47 4.63 -13.42
CA HIS A 102 -10.39 5.68 -12.97
C HIS A 102 -9.95 7.09 -13.41
N PHE A 103 -8.65 7.34 -13.59
CA PHE A 103 -8.17 8.61 -14.14
C PHE A 103 -8.73 8.90 -15.53
N SER A 104 -8.69 7.90 -16.42
CA SER A 104 -9.16 8.04 -17.80
C SER A 104 -10.66 8.36 -17.85
N LEU A 105 -11.44 7.69 -17.00
CA LEU A 105 -12.87 7.97 -16.83
C LEU A 105 -13.12 9.39 -16.29
N ARG A 106 -12.45 9.76 -15.20
CA ARG A 106 -12.60 11.06 -14.52
C ARG A 106 -12.21 12.25 -15.41
N MET A 107 -11.14 12.10 -16.18
CA MET A 107 -10.54 13.20 -16.95
C MET A 107 -10.93 13.19 -18.43
N GLY A 108 -11.68 12.19 -18.90
CA GLY A 108 -12.05 12.04 -20.31
C GLY A 108 -10.84 11.82 -21.23
N VAL A 109 -9.77 11.23 -20.69
CA VAL A 109 -8.52 10.97 -21.42
C VAL A 109 -8.49 9.51 -21.85
N PRO A 110 -8.21 9.20 -23.14
CA PRO A 110 -8.09 7.81 -23.58
C PRO A 110 -6.99 7.05 -22.84
N GLU A 111 -7.26 5.77 -22.52
CA GLU A 111 -6.24 4.88 -21.96
C GLU A 111 -5.04 4.74 -22.88
N GLY A 112 -3.84 4.62 -22.29
CA GLY A 112 -2.58 4.50 -23.03
C GLY A 112 -1.94 5.83 -23.41
N LYS A 113 -2.59 6.98 -23.17
CA LYS A 113 -1.95 8.29 -23.38
C LYS A 113 -0.76 8.46 -22.44
N VAL A 114 0.46 8.54 -23.00
CA VAL A 114 1.68 8.84 -22.26
C VAL A 114 1.69 10.32 -21.86
N PHE A 115 1.95 10.62 -20.58
CA PHE A 115 2.03 12.00 -20.12
C PHE A 115 3.41 12.60 -20.37
N LYS A 116 3.44 13.91 -20.63
CA LYS A 116 4.70 14.67 -20.77
C LYS A 116 5.44 14.82 -19.44
N THR A 117 4.69 14.78 -18.34
CA THR A 117 5.19 14.87 -16.97
C THR A 117 4.39 13.87 -16.13
N PRO A 118 5.02 13.09 -15.23
CA PRO A 118 4.29 12.24 -14.31
C PRO A 118 3.30 13.06 -13.47
N ILE A 119 2.12 12.50 -13.24
CA ILE A 119 1.13 13.11 -12.35
C ILE A 119 1.26 12.44 -10.98
N LEU A 120 1.35 13.25 -9.93
CA LEU A 120 1.26 12.80 -8.54
C LEU A 120 -0.11 13.22 -7.98
N GLU A 121 -0.87 12.26 -7.49
CA GLU A 121 -2.24 12.42 -6.97
C GLU A 121 -2.37 11.77 -5.60
N TYR A 122 -3.27 12.31 -4.78
CA TYR A 122 -3.60 11.74 -3.48
C TYR A 122 -5.05 11.23 -3.47
N SER A 123 -5.28 10.12 -2.77
CA SER A 123 -6.60 9.69 -2.30
C SER A 123 -6.58 9.67 -0.77
N TYR A 124 -7.65 10.15 -0.14
CA TYR A 124 -7.80 10.02 1.32
C TYR A 124 -8.08 8.56 1.64
N LYS A 125 -7.20 7.89 2.39
CA LYS A 125 -7.38 6.48 2.73
C LYS A 125 -8.52 6.29 3.73
N ASN A 126 -9.70 6.02 3.20
CA ASN A 126 -10.93 5.84 3.96
C ASN A 126 -11.88 4.96 3.15
N ASP A 127 -11.90 3.68 3.50
CA ASP A 127 -12.71 2.66 2.82
C ASP A 127 -14.21 2.99 2.84
N ASP A 128 -14.71 3.64 3.91
CA ASP A 128 -16.13 4.03 4.04
C ASP A 128 -16.52 5.16 3.08
N LEU A 129 -15.54 5.97 2.67
CA LEU A 129 -15.72 7.06 1.70
C LEU A 129 -15.26 6.69 0.28
N HIS A 130 -14.91 5.42 0.05
CA HIS A 130 -14.38 4.94 -1.23
C HIS A 130 -13.11 5.68 -1.69
N ASP A 131 -12.20 5.93 -0.74
CA ASP A 131 -10.87 6.51 -0.98
C ASP A 131 -10.87 7.78 -1.88
N PRO A 132 -11.61 8.83 -1.48
CA PRO A 132 -11.90 9.94 -2.38
C PRO A 132 -10.63 10.66 -2.82
N PHE A 133 -10.59 11.06 -4.10
CA PHE A 133 -9.51 11.88 -4.63
C PHE A 133 -9.45 13.21 -3.89
N ILE A 134 -8.24 13.59 -3.46
CA ILE A 134 -7.96 14.84 -2.81
C ILE A 134 -6.68 15.46 -3.39
N ASN A 135 -6.51 16.76 -3.18
CA ASN A 135 -5.25 17.44 -3.49
C ASN A 135 -4.47 17.77 -2.21
N HIS A 136 -3.27 18.31 -2.37
CA HIS A 136 -2.38 18.75 -1.29
C HIS A 136 -3.10 19.57 -0.20
N TYR A 137 -3.93 20.53 -0.60
CA TYR A 137 -4.61 21.42 0.36
C TYR A 137 -5.60 20.69 1.25
N TYR A 138 -6.29 19.67 0.73
CA TYR A 138 -7.19 18.84 1.55
C TYR A 138 -6.39 18.03 2.57
N ALA A 139 -5.26 17.44 2.16
CA ALA A 139 -4.40 16.66 3.05
C ALA A 139 -3.94 17.50 4.25
N LEU A 140 -3.53 18.75 4.01
CA LEU A 140 -3.17 19.69 5.07
C LEU A 140 -4.37 20.17 5.89
N ALA A 141 -5.44 20.63 5.23
CA ALA A 141 -6.58 21.25 5.91
C ALA A 141 -7.41 20.29 6.76
N LEU A 142 -7.30 18.99 6.49
CA LEU A 142 -7.94 17.91 7.26
C LEU A 142 -6.97 17.23 8.24
N ASP A 143 -5.78 17.80 8.45
CA ASP A 143 -4.73 17.27 9.34
C ASP A 143 -4.36 15.80 9.04
N LEU A 144 -4.42 15.40 7.75
CA LEU A 144 -4.09 14.05 7.31
C LEU A 144 -2.58 13.84 7.14
N ALA A 145 -1.85 14.91 6.86
CA ALA A 145 -0.41 14.95 6.78
C ALA A 145 0.07 16.37 7.06
N THR A 146 1.29 16.50 7.55
CA THR A 146 2.01 17.78 7.66
C THR A 146 2.63 18.16 6.32
N GLN A 147 3.01 19.44 6.17
CA GLN A 147 3.74 19.89 4.97
C GLN A 147 5.07 19.14 4.80
N GLU A 148 5.77 18.86 5.90
CA GLU A 148 7.04 18.13 5.90
C GLU A 148 6.87 16.66 5.47
N GLU A 149 5.74 16.01 5.77
CA GLU A 149 5.46 14.65 5.30
C GLU A 149 5.07 14.59 3.82
N LEU A 150 4.62 15.70 3.23
CA LEU A 150 4.23 15.78 1.81
C LEU A 150 5.39 16.17 0.88
N ASP A 151 6.43 16.82 1.42
CA ASP A 151 7.62 17.29 0.68
C ASP A 151 8.72 16.23 0.60
#